data_AF-A0A712CM48-F1
#
_entry.id   AF-A0A712CM48-F1
#
_cell.length_a   1.000
_cell.length_b   1.000
_cell.length_c   1.000
_cell.angle_alpha   90.00
_cell.angle_beta   90.00
_cell.angle_gamma   90.00
#
_symmetry.space_group_name_H-M   'P 1'
#
loop_
_entity.id
_entity.type
_entity.pdbx_description
1 polymer ?
#
loop_
_entity_poly.entity_id
_entity_poly.type
_entity_poly.pdbx_seq_one_letter_code
_entity_poly.pdbx_strand_id
1 'polypeptide(L)' 'ACQGIDLREGLTSSPLLEQARQTLREQVAHYTQDRFFAPDIECATALLAQGALQRLVPDFM' A
#
# COMPACT_ATOMS: atom_id res chain seq x y z
N ALA A 1 -6.19 0.36 -3.28
CA ALA A 1 -6.72 0.99 -2.04
C ALA A 1 -5.90 2.21 -1.60
N CYS A 2 -4.59 2.09 -1.39
CA CYS A 2 -3.73 3.15 -0.85
C CYS A 2 -3.92 4.54 -1.49
N GLN A 3 -3.99 4.63 -2.82
CA GLN A 3 -4.26 5.89 -3.51
C GLN A 3 -5.60 6.54 -3.09
N GLY A 4 -6.66 5.75 -2.94
CA GLY A 4 -7.96 6.25 -2.49
C GLY A 4 -7.98 6.70 -1.03
N ILE A 5 -7.09 6.16 -0.19
CA ILE A 5 -6.88 6.63 1.18
C ILE A 5 -6.16 7.98 1.15
N ASP A 6 -5.11 8.11 0.34
CA ASP A 6 -4.37 9.38 0.21
C ASP A 6 -5.27 10.53 -0.26
N LEU A 7 -6.26 10.26 -1.12
CA LEU A 7 -7.23 11.25 -1.59
C LEU A 7 -8.24 11.71 -0.50
N ARG A 8 -8.25 11.06 0.67
CA ARG A 8 -9.09 11.42 1.82
C ARG A 8 -8.28 12.19 2.86
N GLU A 9 -7.62 13.26 2.41
CA GLU A 9 -6.77 14.09 3.25
C GLU A 9 -7.46 14.50 4.56
N GLY A 10 -6.72 14.46 5.67
CA GLY A 10 -7.22 14.76 7.02
C GLY A 10 -7.87 13.57 7.74
N LEU A 11 -8.05 12.43 7.08
CA LEU A 11 -8.52 11.19 7.69
C LEU A 11 -7.38 10.17 7.81
N THR A 12 -7.41 9.37 8.86
CA THR A 12 -6.47 8.27 9.09
C THR A 12 -7.22 6.94 9.14
N SER A 13 -6.61 5.88 8.61
CA SER A 13 -7.09 4.51 8.77
C SER A 13 -6.67 3.92 10.12
N SER A 14 -6.91 2.62 10.31
CA SER A 14 -6.44 1.89 11.50
C SER A 14 -4.90 1.74 11.47
N PRO A 15 -4.23 1.59 12.64
CA PRO A 15 -2.76 1.54 12.70
C PRO A 15 -2.11 0.47 11.79
N LEU A 16 -2.72 -0.71 11.65
CA LEU A 16 -2.20 -1.78 10.78
C LEU A 16 -2.36 -1.43 9.30
N LEU A 17 -3.45 -0.75 8.93
CA LEU A 17 -3.67 -0.30 7.56
C LEU A 17 -2.76 0.87 7.18
N GLU A 18 -2.45 1.77 8.11
CA GLU A 18 -1.45 2.83 7.89
C GLU A 18 -0.05 2.25 7.69
N GLN A 19 0.33 1.23 8.47
CA GLN A 19 1.60 0.51 8.25
C GLN A 19 1.62 -0.15 6.87
N ALA A 20 0.55 -0.84 6.46
CA ALA A 20 0.48 -1.46 5.14
C ALA A 20 0.56 -0.41 4.01
N ARG A 21 -0.09 0.74 4.18
CA ARG A 21 -0.03 1.86 3.24
C ARG A 21 1.40 2.42 3.13
N GLN A 22 2.07 2.61 4.26
CA GLN A 22 3.45 3.11 4.30
C GLN A 22 4.41 2.13 3.64
N THR A 23 4.34 0.83 3.95
CA THR A 23 5.16 -0.21 3.33
C THR A 23 5.01 -0.22 1.80
N LEU A 24 3.79 -0.02 1.28
CA LEU A 24 3.61 0.13 -0.17
C LEU A 24 4.24 1.42 -0.71
N ARG A 25 4.11 2.55 0.01
CA ARG A 25 4.58 3.87 -0.44
C ARG A 25 6.11 4.01 -0.46
N GLU A 26 6.81 3.18 0.30
CA GLU A 26 8.27 3.03 0.20
C GLU A 26 8.72 2.49 -1.17
N GLN A 27 7.85 1.75 -1.87
CA GLN A 27 8.15 1.13 -3.17
C GLN A 27 7.38 1.78 -4.34
N VAL A 28 6.16 2.25 -4.08
CA VAL A 28 5.23 2.78 -5.09
C VAL A 28 4.77 4.16 -4.68
N ALA A 29 5.32 5.18 -5.34
CA ALA A 29 5.00 6.57 -5.09
C ALA A 29 3.50 6.89 -5.31
N HIS A 30 3.01 7.94 -4.66
CA HIS A 30 1.66 8.45 -4.90
C HIS A 30 1.44 8.76 -6.39
N TYR A 31 0.23 8.49 -6.88
CA TYR A 31 -0.12 8.70 -8.28
C TYR A 31 -0.70 10.10 -8.48
N THR A 32 0.17 11.07 -8.76
CA THR A 32 -0.21 12.48 -8.97
C THR A 32 -0.61 12.79 -10.41
N GLN A 33 0.05 12.14 -11.37
CA GLN A 33 -0.13 12.35 -12.80
C GLN A 33 -0.01 11.00 -13.51
N ASP A 34 -0.53 10.96 -14.73
CA ASP A 34 -0.46 9.74 -15.51
C ASP A 34 0.98 9.34 -15.81
N ARG A 35 1.27 8.07 -15.52
CA ARG A 35 2.56 7.44 -15.81
C ARG A 35 2.32 6.00 -16.24
N PHE A 36 3.35 5.39 -16.81
CA PHE A 36 3.30 3.96 -17.10
C PHE A 36 3.13 3.19 -15.79
N PHE A 37 2.00 2.47 -15.67
CA PHE A 37 1.53 1.93 -14.39
C PHE A 37 2.05 0.51 -14.11
N ALA A 38 2.53 -0.21 -15.13
CA ALA A 38 3.00 -1.58 -14.98
C ALA A 38 4.13 -1.74 -13.92
N PRO A 39 5.14 -0.84 -13.82
CA PRO A 39 6.17 -0.94 -12.80
C PRO A 39 5.61 -0.87 -11.37
N ASP A 40 4.58 -0.03 -11.15
CA ASP A 40 3.93 0.09 -9.85
C ASP A 40 3.20 -1.21 -9.47
N ILE A 41 2.56 -1.86 -10.44
CA ILE A 41 1.91 -3.16 -10.25
C ILE A 41 2.95 -4.23 -9.93
N GLU A 42 4.04 -4.29 -10.70
CA GLU A 42 5.13 -5.27 -10.49
C GLU A 42 5.76 -5.13 -9.10
N CYS A 43 6.06 -3.91 -8.66
CA CYS A 43 6.57 -3.63 -7.31
C CYS A 43 5.57 -4.07 -6.23
N ALA A 44 4.28 -3.75 -6.38
CA ALA A 44 3.25 -4.16 -5.45
C ALA A 44 3.09 -5.69 -5.39
N THR A 45 3.14 -6.37 -6.54
CA THR A 45 3.08 -7.84 -6.62
C THR A 45 4.29 -8.49 -5.95
N ALA A 46 5.51 -7.96 -6.17
CA ALA A 46 6.71 -8.48 -5.53
C ALA A 46 6.64 -8.35 -4.00
N LEU A 47 6.13 -7.22 -3.50
CA LEU A 47 5.94 -6.97 -2.07
C LEU A 47 4.97 -7.98 -1.43
N LEU A 48 3.89 -8.33 -2.14
CA LEU A 48 2.95 -9.37 -1.70
C LEU A 48 3.59 -10.77 -1.73
N ALA A 49 4.34 -11.09 -2.78
CA ALA A 49 5.03 -12.38 -2.92
C ALA A 49 6.08 -12.61 -1.81
N GLN A 50 6.70 -11.55 -1.31
CA GLN A 50 7.62 -11.58 -0.17
C GLN A 50 6.91 -11.74 1.19
N GLY A 51 5.58 -11.71 1.21
CA GLY A 51 4.80 -11.77 2.46
C GLY A 51 4.92 -10.51 3.31
N ALA A 52 5.34 -9.37 2.73
CA ALA A 52 5.66 -8.16 3.49
C ALA A 52 4.50 -7.62 4.34
N LEU A 53 3.26 -7.97 3.99
CA LEU A 53 2.06 -7.57 4.72
C LEU A 53 1.48 -8.65 5.64
N GLN A 54 2.00 -9.89 5.61
CA GLN A 54 1.43 -11.02 6.36
C GLN A 54 1.37 -10.73 7.87
N ARG A 55 2.44 -10.14 8.42
CA ARG A 55 2.51 -9.77 9.85
C ARG A 55 1.48 -8.74 10.31
N LEU A 56 0.83 -8.05 9.36
CA LEU A 56 -0.16 -7.01 9.64
C LEU A 56 -1.58 -7.54 9.58
N VAL A 57 -1.77 -8.77 9.09
CA VAL A 57 -3.06 -9.45 9.10
C VAL A 57 -3.18 -10.16 10.45
N PRO A 58 -4.14 -9.80 11.30
CA PRO A 58 -4.39 -10.53 12.54
C PRO A 58 -4.68 -11.99 12.23
N ASP A 59 -4.17 -12.91 13.05
CA ASP A 59 -4.63 -14.29 13.01
C ASP A 59 -6.11 -14.32 13.38
N PHE A 60 -6.94 -14.80 12.46
CA PHE A 60 -8.36 -15.07 12.69
C PHE A 60 -8.53 -16.58 12.97
N MET A 61 -7.75 -17.09 13.92
CA MET A 61 -7.97 -18.40 14.56
C MET A 61 -8.74 -18.21 15.86
#